data_AF-A0A818SMB1-F1
#
_entry.id   AF-A0A818SMB1-F1
#
_cell.length_a   1.000
_cell.length_b   1.000
_cell.length_c   1.000
_cell.angle_alpha   90.00
_cell.angle_beta   90.00
_cell.angle_gamma   90.00
#
_symmetry.space_group_name_H-M   'P 1'
#
loop_
_entity.id
_entity.type
_entity.pdbx_description
1 polymer ?
#
loop_
_entity_poly.entity_id
_entity_poly.type
_entity_poly.pdbx_seq_one_letter_code
_entity_poly.pdbx_strand_id
1 'polypeptide(L)'
;MSSSSSVNDLKEDVLFLHYETFYSLVKGNCGDIVLEIMQAQHISSVDCLLDVSNIFIFLELDSNELLPFKKTFCAEDSTVTVSKVTYDTQTNTFIDFSLPLGQHGLPIIKSYSTDSFTCLENWYSNKPMAKSQVAHLIQPLSYSLENISPYLLAKYGTNNKFKAPYVISRWGYIYRQCKAKGVRIIGYSKDSNSRYLNAMRRSLGVFGDFVYDNRPDYYEINIPNTWNWLLVQSKQLFICMQEPHAYL
;
A
#
# COMPACT_ATOMS: atom_id res chain seq x y z
N MET A 1 -34.79 -31.36 -25.62
CA MET A 1 -34.74 -30.95 -24.20
C MET A 1 -33.33 -31.21 -23.67
N SER A 2 -32.85 -30.30 -22.82
CA SER A 2 -31.56 -30.23 -22.11
C SER A 2 -30.38 -29.57 -22.86
N SER A 3 -29.61 -28.84 -22.08
CA SER A 3 -28.97 -27.52 -22.29
C SER A 3 -27.50 -27.50 -21.85
N SER A 4 -26.68 -26.58 -22.43
CA SER A 4 -25.43 -25.92 -21.91
C SER A 4 -24.20 -26.79 -21.53
N SER A 5 -22.91 -26.38 -21.57
CA SER A 5 -22.19 -25.09 -21.41
C SER A 5 -20.78 -25.16 -22.07
N SER A 6 -20.26 -24.11 -22.73
CA SER A 6 -19.36 -22.99 -22.30
C SER A 6 -17.86 -23.18 -22.58
N VAL A 7 -17.26 -22.13 -23.16
CA VAL A 7 -15.83 -21.89 -23.38
C VAL A 7 -15.15 -21.78 -22.01
N ASN A 8 -13.97 -22.39 -21.85
CA ASN A 8 -13.22 -22.53 -20.59
C ASN A 8 -13.15 -21.23 -19.76
N ASP A 9 -14.14 -21.07 -18.88
CA ASP A 9 -14.06 -20.21 -17.72
C ASP A 9 -12.90 -20.72 -16.85
N LEU A 10 -12.00 -19.82 -16.45
CA LEU A 10 -11.11 -20.10 -15.33
C LEU A 10 -12.02 -20.47 -14.16
N LYS A 11 -11.99 -21.74 -13.75
CA LYS A 11 -12.80 -22.22 -12.62
C LYS A 11 -12.59 -21.25 -11.46
N GLU A 12 -13.68 -20.90 -10.78
CA GLU A 12 -13.70 -19.99 -9.62
C GLU A 12 -12.63 -20.36 -8.55
N ASP A 13 -12.09 -21.57 -8.61
CA ASP A 13 -11.13 -22.12 -7.67
C ASP A 13 -9.63 -21.91 -8.01
N VAL A 14 -9.27 -21.21 -9.09
CA VAL A 14 -7.85 -21.03 -9.50
C VAL A 14 -7.00 -20.35 -8.41
N LEU A 15 -7.62 -19.51 -7.59
CA LEU A 15 -6.97 -18.85 -6.46
C LEU A 15 -6.58 -19.82 -5.32
N PHE A 16 -7.17 -21.02 -5.29
CA PHE A 16 -6.91 -22.03 -4.24
C PHE A 16 -5.96 -23.14 -4.70
N LEU A 17 -5.32 -22.98 -5.85
CA LEU A 17 -4.38 -23.97 -6.36
C LEU A 17 -3.02 -23.83 -5.68
N HIS A 18 -2.49 -24.96 -5.22
CA HIS A 18 -1.19 -25.05 -4.57
C HIS A 18 -0.35 -26.20 -5.14
N TYR A 19 0.97 -26.01 -5.09
CA TYR A 19 2.01 -26.97 -5.46
C TYR A 19 1.74 -27.62 -6.82
N GLU A 20 1.68 -28.94 -6.90
CA GLU A 20 1.58 -29.71 -8.16
C GLU A 20 0.38 -29.32 -9.02
N THR A 21 -0.76 -28.96 -8.41
CA THR A 21 -1.96 -28.55 -9.16
C THR A 21 -1.80 -27.15 -9.76
N PHE A 22 -1.15 -26.25 -9.04
CA PHE A 22 -0.75 -24.93 -9.54
C PHE A 22 0.33 -25.05 -10.62
N TYR A 23 1.35 -25.88 -10.41
CA TYR A 23 2.42 -26.11 -11.38
C TYR A 23 1.94 -26.80 -12.65
N SER A 24 1.00 -27.73 -12.56
CA SER A 24 0.37 -28.34 -13.72
C SER A 24 -0.44 -27.31 -14.52
N LEU A 25 -1.13 -26.39 -13.84
CA LEU A 25 -1.82 -25.28 -14.49
C LEU A 25 -0.83 -24.33 -15.18
N VAL A 26 0.25 -23.93 -14.50
CA VAL A 26 1.29 -23.05 -15.05
C VAL A 26 1.99 -23.70 -16.24
N LYS A 27 2.34 -24.99 -16.15
CA LYS A 27 2.94 -25.74 -17.26
C LYS A 27 1.99 -25.86 -18.45
N GLY A 28 0.72 -26.18 -18.19
CA GLY A 28 -0.31 -26.34 -19.24
C GLY A 28 -0.62 -25.04 -19.98
N ASN A 29 -0.48 -23.88 -19.33
CA ASN A 29 -0.78 -22.57 -19.92
C ASN A 29 0.45 -21.77 -20.36
N CYS A 30 1.61 -21.97 -19.72
CA CYS A 30 2.80 -21.12 -19.86
C CYS A 30 4.07 -21.89 -20.24
N GLY A 31 4.04 -23.22 -20.29
CA GLY A 31 5.15 -24.07 -20.73
C GLY A 31 6.24 -24.34 -19.68
N ASP A 32 7.16 -25.24 -20.02
CA ASP A 32 8.15 -25.82 -19.08
C ASP A 32 9.16 -24.80 -18.53
N ILE A 33 9.61 -23.85 -19.36
CA ILE A 33 10.59 -22.84 -18.93
C ILE A 33 10.02 -21.94 -17.83
N VAL A 34 8.75 -21.52 -17.96
CA VAL A 34 8.09 -20.67 -16.97
C VAL A 34 7.83 -21.45 -15.67
N LEU A 35 7.48 -22.74 -15.79
CA LEU A 35 7.38 -23.62 -14.62
C LEU A 35 8.71 -23.72 -13.87
N GLU A 36 9.82 -23.98 -14.56
CA GLU A 36 11.14 -24.11 -13.93
C GLU A 36 11.56 -22.84 -13.20
N ILE A 37 11.25 -21.65 -13.76
CA ILE A 37 11.49 -20.36 -13.10
C ILE A 37 10.64 -20.22 -11.83
N MET A 38 9.34 -20.54 -11.88
CA MET A 38 8.45 -20.47 -10.71
C MET A 38 8.89 -21.43 -9.60
N GLN A 39 9.30 -22.64 -9.97
CA GLN A 39 9.83 -23.63 -9.04
C GLN A 39 11.17 -23.18 -8.42
N ALA A 40 12.07 -22.62 -9.22
CA ALA A 40 13.35 -22.08 -8.75
C ALA A 40 13.18 -20.90 -7.78
N GLN A 41 12.10 -20.13 -7.94
CA GLN A 41 11.75 -19.02 -7.04
C GLN A 41 10.81 -19.45 -5.90
N HIS A 42 10.51 -20.75 -5.77
CA HIS A 42 9.61 -21.32 -4.77
C HIS A 42 8.18 -20.73 -4.79
N ILE A 43 7.75 -20.20 -5.93
CA ILE A 43 6.40 -19.66 -6.14
C ILE A 43 5.46 -20.84 -6.43
N SER A 44 4.79 -21.32 -5.39
CA SER A 44 4.03 -22.59 -5.44
C SER A 44 2.51 -22.43 -5.42
N SER A 45 2.01 -21.21 -5.52
CA SER A 45 0.58 -20.89 -5.56
C SER A 45 0.36 -19.51 -6.16
N VAL A 46 -0.89 -19.17 -6.49
CA VAL A 46 -1.26 -17.81 -6.92
C VAL A 46 -0.92 -16.79 -5.81
N ASP A 47 -1.12 -17.15 -4.54
CA ASP A 47 -0.76 -16.29 -3.41
C ASP A 47 0.76 -16.04 -3.34
N CYS A 48 1.59 -17.05 -3.59
CA CYS A 48 3.04 -16.87 -3.65
C CYS A 48 3.47 -16.00 -4.85
N LEU A 49 2.74 -16.08 -5.97
CA LEU A 49 3.01 -15.28 -7.17
C LEU A 49 2.70 -13.80 -6.94
N LEU A 50 1.72 -13.51 -6.09
CA LEU A 50 1.33 -12.16 -5.68
C LEU A 50 2.24 -11.56 -4.58
N ASP A 51 3.07 -12.38 -3.92
CA ASP A 51 4.02 -11.93 -2.89
C ASP A 51 5.45 -11.70 -3.43
N VAL A 52 5.61 -11.55 -4.75
CA VAL A 52 6.89 -11.18 -5.37
C VAL A 52 7.17 -9.69 -5.14
N SER A 53 8.19 -9.43 -4.34
CA SER A 53 8.60 -8.11 -3.87
C SER A 53 9.14 -7.23 -5.01
N ASN A 54 8.60 -6.03 -5.24
CA ASN A 54 9.43 -4.99 -5.86
C ASN A 54 9.08 -3.51 -5.61
N ILE A 55 10.16 -2.81 -5.26
CA ILE A 55 10.65 -1.49 -5.64
C ILE A 55 9.75 -0.29 -5.80
N PHE A 56 9.86 0.57 -4.81
CA PHE A 56 10.17 1.95 -5.11
C PHE A 56 11.52 2.46 -4.53
N ILE A 57 12.53 1.66 -4.14
CA ILE A 57 12.57 0.57 -3.13
C ILE A 57 12.31 1.11 -1.72
N PHE A 58 12.29 2.42 -1.55
CA PHE A 58 11.79 3.06 -0.33
C PHE A 58 11.15 4.43 -0.63
N LEU A 59 10.84 4.65 -1.92
CA LEU A 59 10.29 5.82 -2.63
C LEU A 59 11.30 6.82 -3.27
N GLU A 60 12.55 6.48 -3.55
CA GLU A 60 13.41 7.29 -4.44
C GLU A 60 13.20 6.89 -5.91
N LEU A 61 12.42 7.68 -6.65
CA LEU A 61 11.78 7.15 -7.85
C LEU A 61 12.15 7.79 -9.18
N ASP A 62 12.52 6.94 -10.13
CA ASP A 62 12.24 7.07 -11.55
C ASP A 62 11.18 6.01 -11.91
N SER A 63 10.02 6.45 -12.42
CA SER A 63 8.91 5.54 -12.74
C SER A 63 8.12 6.16 -13.88
N ASN A 64 8.69 6.08 -15.08
CA ASN A 64 8.05 6.52 -16.32
C ASN A 64 6.69 5.83 -16.57
N GLU A 65 6.41 4.73 -15.87
CA GLU A 65 5.15 3.96 -15.92
C GLU A 65 3.94 4.68 -15.31
N LEU A 66 4.14 5.65 -14.42
CA LEU A 66 3.04 6.45 -13.86
C LEU A 66 2.73 7.73 -14.66
N LEU A 67 3.62 8.12 -15.58
CA LEU A 67 3.45 9.31 -16.43
C LEU A 67 2.17 9.32 -17.30
N PRO A 68 1.62 8.18 -17.76
CA PRO A 68 0.33 8.19 -18.46
C PRO A 68 -0.84 8.64 -17.56
N PHE A 69 -0.69 8.51 -16.23
CA PHE A 69 -1.79 8.65 -15.28
C PHE A 69 -1.69 9.97 -14.51
N LYS A 70 -2.33 11.02 -15.08
CA LYS A 70 -2.33 12.37 -14.48
C LYS A 70 -3.06 12.45 -13.13
N LYS A 71 -3.98 11.54 -12.86
CA LYS A 71 -4.83 11.51 -11.66
C LYS A 71 -4.89 10.11 -11.07
N THR A 72 -4.71 10.00 -9.76
CA THR A 72 -4.69 8.74 -9.03
C THR A 72 -5.42 8.84 -7.69
N PHE A 73 -5.75 7.70 -7.11
CA PHE A 73 -6.26 7.57 -5.75
C PHE A 73 -5.32 6.68 -4.94
N CYS A 74 -5.06 7.00 -3.67
CA CYS A 74 -4.15 6.22 -2.83
C CYS A 74 -4.94 5.47 -1.75
N ALA A 75 -4.97 4.14 -1.82
CA ALA A 75 -5.48 3.31 -0.75
C ALA A 75 -4.33 2.96 0.20
N GLU A 76 -4.53 3.15 1.49
CA GLU A 76 -3.65 2.62 2.51
C GLU A 76 -4.41 1.50 3.21
N ASP A 77 -3.78 0.34 3.40
CA ASP A 77 -4.31 -0.67 4.31
C ASP A 77 -3.25 -1.35 5.18
N SER A 78 -3.66 -2.08 6.21
CA SER A 78 -2.75 -2.78 7.12
C SER A 78 -3.30 -4.14 7.49
N THR A 79 -2.55 -5.20 7.17
CA THR A 79 -2.90 -6.56 7.57
C THR A 79 -2.11 -6.99 8.79
N VAL A 80 -2.70 -7.81 9.65
CA VAL A 80 -2.01 -8.39 10.81
C VAL A 80 -1.00 -9.40 10.31
N THR A 81 0.20 -9.40 10.90
CA THR A 81 1.26 -10.33 10.55
C THR A 81 1.78 -11.06 11.78
N VAL A 82 2.11 -12.33 11.62
CA VAL A 82 2.84 -13.09 12.64
C VAL A 82 4.29 -12.65 12.59
N SER A 83 4.70 -11.87 13.58
CA SER A 83 6.07 -11.34 13.64
C SER A 83 7.08 -12.47 13.82
N LYS A 84 8.04 -12.61 12.91
CA LYS A 84 9.16 -13.53 13.05
C LYS A 84 10.44 -12.78 12.76
N VAL A 85 11.13 -12.34 13.82
CA VAL A 85 12.41 -11.66 13.67
C VAL A 85 13.41 -12.61 13.02
N THR A 86 13.80 -12.29 11.79
CA THR A 86 14.85 -12.98 11.06
C THR A 86 16.01 -12.02 10.86
N TYR A 87 17.22 -12.56 10.81
CA TYR A 87 18.41 -11.79 10.51
C TYR A 87 18.73 -11.93 9.02
N ASP A 88 18.84 -10.81 8.34
CA ASP A 88 19.28 -10.75 6.95
C ASP A 88 20.79 -10.51 6.90
N THR A 89 21.50 -11.54 6.44
CA THR A 89 22.95 -11.52 6.30
C THR A 89 23.42 -10.59 5.18
N GLN A 90 22.60 -10.32 4.17
CA GLN A 90 22.98 -9.47 3.04
C GLN A 90 23.00 -7.99 3.45
N THR A 91 22.02 -7.56 4.23
CA THR A 91 21.91 -6.17 4.68
C THR A 91 22.48 -5.93 6.07
N ASN A 92 22.88 -6.99 6.78
CA ASN A 92 23.32 -6.95 8.17
C ASN A 92 22.28 -6.24 9.05
N THR A 93 21.02 -6.68 8.93
CA THR A 93 19.88 -6.11 9.66
C THR A 93 18.91 -7.20 10.13
N PHE A 94 18.07 -6.86 11.12
CA PHE A 94 16.91 -7.68 11.45
C PHE A 94 15.68 -7.24 10.64
N ILE A 95 14.97 -8.23 10.10
CA ILE A 95 13.64 -8.10 9.49
C ILE A 95 12.57 -8.22 10.60
N ASP A 96 11.37 -7.69 10.35
CA ASP A 96 10.19 -7.75 11.22
C ASP A 96 10.20 -6.91 12.50
N PHE A 97 11.17 -6.00 12.66
CA PHE A 97 11.00 -4.90 13.61
C PHE A 97 10.13 -3.78 13.07
N SER A 98 9.35 -3.16 13.97
CA SER A 98 8.73 -1.87 13.70
C SER A 98 9.84 -0.82 13.68
N LEU A 99 10.18 -0.37 12.48
CA LEU A 99 11.16 0.69 12.26
C LEU A 99 10.67 2.02 12.86
N PRO A 100 11.59 2.88 13.33
CA PRO A 100 11.23 4.23 13.77
C PRO A 100 10.69 5.03 12.58
N LEU A 101 9.71 5.90 12.85
CA LEU A 101 9.15 6.78 11.83
C LEU A 101 9.96 8.09 11.76
N GLY A 102 10.31 8.49 10.54
CA GLY A 102 10.95 9.77 10.26
C GLY A 102 9.98 10.95 10.31
N GLN A 103 10.50 12.15 9.98
CA GLN A 103 9.71 13.39 9.98
C GLN A 103 8.54 13.36 8.98
N HIS A 104 8.70 12.61 7.89
CA HIS A 104 7.67 12.38 6.88
C HIS A 104 6.70 11.25 7.24
N GLY A 105 6.81 10.64 8.43
CA GLY A 105 5.86 9.63 8.89
C GLY A 105 5.87 8.28 8.17
N LEU A 106 6.89 8.05 7.32
CA LEU A 106 7.28 6.72 6.85
C LEU A 106 8.43 6.18 7.74
N PRO A 107 8.64 4.87 7.78
CA PRO A 107 9.83 4.27 8.40
C PRO A 107 11.15 4.88 7.91
N ILE A 108 12.21 4.75 8.70
CA ILE A 108 13.58 5.06 8.27
C ILE A 108 14.28 3.73 7.93
N ILE A 109 14.66 3.52 6.67
CA ILE A 109 15.36 2.29 6.24
C ILE A 109 16.63 2.12 7.03
N LYS A 110 17.04 0.86 7.21
CA LYS A 110 18.37 0.52 7.74
C LYS A 110 18.65 1.16 9.11
N SER A 111 17.60 1.55 9.85
CA SER A 111 17.70 2.07 11.23
C SER A 111 18.36 1.07 12.17
N TYR A 112 18.32 -0.21 11.81
CA TYR A 112 18.91 -1.32 12.54
C TYR A 112 19.97 -2.03 11.68
N SER A 113 20.92 -1.27 11.12
CA SER A 113 22.12 -1.79 10.44
C SER A 113 23.36 -1.46 11.26
N THR A 114 24.18 -2.47 11.56
CA THR A 114 25.39 -2.32 12.38
C THR A 114 26.33 -3.50 12.22
N ASP A 115 27.63 -3.25 12.27
CA ASP A 115 28.65 -4.32 12.31
C ASP A 115 28.96 -4.80 13.75
N SER A 116 28.22 -4.31 14.75
CA SER A 116 28.41 -4.67 16.16
C SER A 116 27.42 -5.74 16.63
N PHE A 117 27.93 -6.89 17.06
CA PHE A 117 27.12 -7.94 17.68
C PHE A 117 26.36 -7.45 18.92
N THR A 118 26.98 -6.63 19.77
CA THR A 118 26.32 -6.05 20.95
C THR A 118 25.13 -5.17 20.58
N CYS A 119 25.21 -4.43 19.47
CA CYS A 119 24.07 -3.67 18.96
C CYS A 119 22.96 -4.58 18.47
N LEU A 120 23.29 -5.67 17.76
CA LEU A 120 22.31 -6.67 17.31
C LEU A 120 21.58 -7.34 18.50
N GLU A 121 22.32 -7.80 19.50
CA GLU A 121 21.77 -8.43 20.70
C GLU A 121 20.84 -7.48 21.48
N ASN A 122 21.26 -6.22 21.62
CA ASN A 122 20.45 -5.18 22.23
C ASN A 122 19.16 -4.93 21.44
N TRP A 123 19.23 -4.90 20.11
CA TRP A 123 18.03 -4.69 19.29
C TRP A 123 17.07 -5.86 19.36
N TYR A 124 17.59 -7.08 19.31
CA TYR A 124 16.80 -8.31 19.46
C TYR A 124 15.97 -8.30 20.75
N SER A 125 16.59 -7.87 21.84
CA SER A 125 15.97 -7.89 23.17
C SER A 125 14.99 -6.73 23.40
N ASN A 126 15.21 -5.57 22.77
CA ASN A 126 14.55 -4.33 23.18
C ASN A 126 13.70 -3.64 22.11
N LYS A 127 13.79 -4.02 20.82
CA LYS A 127 13.05 -3.32 19.76
C LYS A 127 11.64 -3.90 19.58
N PRO A 128 10.63 -3.03 19.35
CA PRO A 128 9.28 -3.49 19.16
C PRO A 128 9.14 -4.22 17.82
N MET A 129 8.59 -5.43 17.86
CA MET A 129 8.24 -6.19 16.66
C MET A 129 7.08 -5.53 15.89
N ALA A 130 7.07 -5.69 14.58
CA ALA A 130 5.97 -5.30 13.71
C ALA A 130 4.81 -6.28 13.86
N LYS A 131 3.65 -5.80 14.29
CA LYS A 131 2.42 -6.60 14.47
C LYS A 131 1.52 -6.59 13.23
N SER A 132 1.78 -5.67 12.32
CA SER A 132 1.00 -5.50 11.10
C SER A 132 1.92 -5.00 9.99
N GLN A 133 1.60 -5.34 8.76
CA GLN A 133 2.23 -4.76 7.57
C GLN A 133 1.26 -3.75 6.96
N VAL A 134 1.72 -2.51 6.81
CA VAL A 134 1.00 -1.45 6.11
C VAL A 134 1.38 -1.50 4.64
N ALA A 135 0.41 -1.45 3.75
CA ALA A 135 0.57 -1.30 2.32
C ALA A 135 -0.06 0.02 1.85
N HIS A 136 0.59 0.68 0.89
CA HIS A 136 0.09 1.86 0.18
C HIS A 136 -0.06 1.49 -1.28
N LEU A 137 -1.26 1.58 -1.83
CA LEU A 137 -1.59 1.26 -3.22
C LEU A 137 -2.05 2.52 -3.94
N ILE A 138 -1.52 2.80 -5.12
CA ILE A 138 -2.00 3.85 -6.01
C ILE A 138 -2.85 3.21 -7.11
N GLN A 139 -4.10 3.66 -7.21
CA GLN A 139 -5.01 3.30 -8.30
C GLN A 139 -5.08 4.46 -9.30
N PRO A 140 -4.66 4.28 -10.55
CA PRO A 140 -4.90 5.24 -11.61
C PRO A 140 -6.39 5.47 -11.88
N LEU A 141 -6.76 6.73 -12.06
CA LEU A 141 -8.10 7.16 -12.44
C LEU A 141 -8.09 7.49 -13.94
N SER A 142 -8.10 6.47 -14.78
CA SER A 142 -8.23 6.63 -16.25
C SER A 142 -9.61 6.17 -16.70
N TYR A 143 -10.30 7.01 -17.47
CA TYR A 143 -11.62 6.69 -18.04
C TYR A 143 -11.54 5.79 -19.27
N SER A 144 -10.36 5.64 -19.89
CA SER A 144 -10.20 5.01 -21.21
C SER A 144 -9.56 3.62 -21.17
N LEU A 145 -9.26 3.11 -19.98
CA LEU A 145 -8.56 1.84 -19.80
C LEU A 145 -9.31 1.07 -18.71
N GLU A 146 -10.13 0.12 -19.12
CA GLU A 146 -10.69 -0.88 -18.22
C GLU A 146 -9.54 -1.75 -17.67
N ASN A 147 -9.61 -2.13 -16.40
CA ASN A 147 -8.66 -3.04 -15.73
C ASN A 147 -7.21 -2.54 -15.58
N ILE A 148 -7.01 -1.28 -15.16
CA ILE A 148 -5.67 -0.86 -14.70
C ILE A 148 -5.43 -1.39 -13.28
N SER A 149 -4.41 -2.23 -13.11
CA SER A 149 -3.99 -2.72 -11.81
C SER A 149 -3.47 -1.59 -10.91
N PRO A 150 -3.73 -1.67 -9.59
CA PRO A 150 -3.13 -0.75 -8.64
C PRO A 150 -1.61 -0.98 -8.54
N TYR A 151 -0.86 0.08 -8.26
CA TYR A 151 0.58 0.07 -8.05
C TYR A 151 0.90 0.10 -6.57
N LEU A 152 1.70 -0.84 -6.07
CA LEU A 152 2.18 -0.82 -4.69
C LEU A 152 3.25 0.27 -4.51
N LEU A 153 2.91 1.30 -3.74
CA LEU A 153 3.83 2.38 -3.39
C LEU A 153 4.84 1.97 -2.31
N ALA A 154 4.34 1.37 -1.23
CA ALA A 154 5.18 1.04 -0.07
C ALA A 154 4.53 -0.07 0.75
N LYS A 155 5.35 -0.97 1.28
CA LYS A 155 4.96 -1.99 2.25
C LYS A 155 5.95 -1.97 3.40
N TYR A 156 5.49 -1.89 4.65
CA TYR A 156 6.38 -1.91 5.81
C TYR A 156 5.70 -2.37 7.09
N GLY A 157 6.50 -2.91 8.01
CA GLY A 157 6.06 -3.34 9.32
C GLY A 157 5.74 -2.17 10.27
N THR A 158 4.68 -2.31 11.06
CA THR A 158 4.31 -1.39 12.13
C THR A 158 3.81 -2.13 13.36
N ASN A 159 4.00 -1.54 14.53
CA ASN A 159 3.33 -1.96 15.76
C ASN A 159 2.01 -1.21 16.02
N ASN A 160 1.54 -0.41 15.05
CA ASN A 160 0.29 0.37 15.11
C ASN A 160 0.24 1.37 16.29
N LYS A 161 1.40 1.81 16.82
CA LYS A 161 1.51 2.82 17.91
C LYS A 161 1.76 4.24 17.41
N PHE A 162 1.72 4.49 16.11
CA PHE A 162 1.89 5.83 15.55
C PHE A 162 0.70 6.74 15.88
N LYS A 163 0.89 8.05 15.75
CA LYS A 163 -0.15 9.07 15.99
C LYS A 163 -0.61 9.71 14.68
N ALA A 164 -1.79 10.34 14.69
CA ALA A 164 -2.36 11.02 13.53
C ALA A 164 -1.40 11.98 12.80
N PRO A 165 -0.54 12.79 13.48
CA PRO A 165 0.43 13.63 12.78
C PRO A 165 1.37 12.87 11.83
N TYR A 166 1.78 11.65 12.19
CA TYR A 166 2.61 10.83 11.29
C TYR A 166 1.86 10.37 10.05
N VAL A 167 0.54 10.14 10.14
CA VAL A 167 -0.30 9.81 8.98
C VAL A 167 -0.40 11.02 8.05
N ILE A 168 -0.66 12.21 8.61
CA ILE A 168 -0.75 13.46 7.84
C ILE A 168 0.57 13.77 7.14
N SER A 169 1.70 13.68 7.86
CA SER A 169 3.03 13.88 7.28
C SER A 169 3.32 12.90 6.13
N ARG A 170 2.89 11.65 6.29
CA ARG A 170 3.05 10.59 5.29
C ARG A 170 2.25 10.86 4.03
N TRP A 171 0.96 11.14 4.15
CA TRP A 171 0.12 11.51 3.02
C TRP A 171 0.66 12.76 2.32
N GLY A 172 1.02 13.80 3.09
CA GLY A 172 1.63 15.00 2.53
C GLY A 172 2.95 14.75 1.79
N TYR A 173 3.77 13.82 2.28
CA TYR A 173 5.01 13.43 1.61
C TYR A 173 4.73 12.65 0.32
N ILE A 174 3.89 11.61 0.37
CA ILE A 174 3.50 10.81 -0.80
C ILE A 174 2.90 11.70 -1.89
N TYR A 175 1.97 12.59 -1.53
CA TYR A 175 1.39 13.56 -2.46
C TYR A 175 2.46 14.41 -3.17
N ARG A 176 3.42 14.98 -2.41
CA ARG A 176 4.48 15.82 -2.99
C ARG A 176 5.39 15.03 -3.93
N GLN A 177 5.76 13.81 -3.56
CA GLN A 177 6.62 12.95 -4.39
C GLN A 177 5.92 12.57 -5.70
N CYS A 178 4.65 12.15 -5.65
CA CYS A 178 3.87 11.88 -6.85
C CYS A 178 3.69 13.13 -7.71
N LYS A 179 3.41 14.28 -7.08
CA LYS A 179 3.18 15.55 -7.79
C LYS A 179 4.43 16.03 -8.53
N ALA A 180 5.60 15.90 -7.93
CA ALA A 180 6.88 16.22 -8.56
C ALA A 180 7.12 15.44 -9.87
N LYS A 181 6.46 14.29 -10.02
CA LYS A 181 6.49 13.43 -11.22
C LYS A 181 5.31 13.63 -12.17
N GLY A 182 4.51 14.66 -11.96
CA GLY A 182 3.32 14.94 -12.78
C GLY A 182 2.09 14.10 -12.45
N VAL A 183 2.13 13.27 -11.41
CA VAL A 183 1.02 12.43 -10.95
C VAL A 183 0.28 13.12 -9.82
N ARG A 184 -1.02 13.38 -9.98
CA ARG A 184 -1.82 14.02 -8.93
C ARG A 184 -2.65 12.99 -8.15
N ILE A 185 -2.35 12.83 -6.86
CA ILE A 185 -3.24 12.10 -5.95
C ILE A 185 -4.47 12.98 -5.66
N ILE A 186 -5.65 12.45 -5.97
CA ILE A 186 -6.94 13.13 -5.77
C ILE A 186 -7.50 12.82 -4.38
N GLY A 187 -7.19 11.66 -3.82
CA GLY A 187 -7.67 11.27 -2.51
C GLY A 187 -6.93 10.11 -1.88
N TYR A 188 -7.17 9.95 -0.58
CA TYR A 188 -6.72 8.82 0.23
C TYR A 188 -7.92 8.01 0.70
N SER A 189 -7.83 6.67 0.65
CA SER A 189 -8.78 5.77 1.31
C SER A 189 -8.10 4.96 2.39
N LYS A 190 -8.80 4.74 3.50
CA LYS A 190 -8.35 3.88 4.59
C LYS A 190 -9.52 3.39 5.44
N ASP A 191 -9.34 2.21 6.02
CA ASP A 191 -10.25 1.60 7.00
C ASP A 191 -10.31 2.38 8.34
N SER A 192 -11.36 2.13 9.12
CA SER A 192 -11.97 2.93 10.19
C SER A 192 -11.19 3.08 11.51
N ASN A 193 -9.87 2.96 11.50
CA ASN A 193 -9.08 3.13 12.72
C ASN A 193 -9.07 4.59 13.21
N SER A 194 -9.30 4.78 14.52
CA SER A 194 -9.43 6.11 15.17
C SER A 194 -8.26 7.07 14.89
N ARG A 195 -7.04 6.57 14.72
CA ARG A 195 -5.86 7.38 14.37
C ARG A 195 -5.95 7.96 12.96
N TYR A 196 -6.46 7.18 12.02
CA TYR A 196 -6.68 7.61 10.64
C TYR A 196 -7.89 8.51 10.55
N LEU A 197 -8.99 8.22 11.26
CA LEU A 197 -10.13 9.14 11.32
C LEU A 197 -9.74 10.52 11.87
N ASN A 198 -8.87 10.56 12.90
CA ASN A 198 -8.32 11.81 13.40
C ASN A 198 -7.42 12.50 12.36
N ALA A 199 -6.60 11.75 11.61
CA ALA A 199 -5.79 12.29 10.52
C ALA A 199 -6.65 12.86 9.39
N MET A 200 -7.67 12.13 8.93
CA MET A 200 -8.63 12.58 7.90
C MET A 200 -9.31 13.88 8.32
N ARG A 201 -9.89 13.93 9.54
CA ARG A 201 -10.55 15.13 10.06
C ARG A 201 -9.62 16.33 10.04
N ARG A 202 -8.39 16.18 10.54
CA ARG A 202 -7.38 17.25 10.54
C ARG A 202 -6.96 17.66 9.13
N SER A 203 -6.71 16.71 8.23
CA SER A 203 -6.31 16.97 6.85
C SER A 203 -7.39 17.71 6.05
N LEU A 204 -8.66 17.49 6.41
CA LEU A 204 -9.82 18.13 5.80
C LEU A 204 -10.24 19.43 6.52
N GLY A 205 -9.44 19.94 7.47
CA GLY A 205 -9.75 21.16 8.21
C GLY A 205 -11.00 21.05 9.09
N VAL A 206 -11.43 19.84 9.44
CA VAL A 206 -12.60 19.58 10.28
C VAL A 206 -12.12 19.41 11.73
N PHE A 207 -12.54 20.33 12.61
CA PHE A 207 -12.20 20.36 14.05
C PHE A 207 -10.71 20.54 14.41
N GLY A 208 -9.89 21.13 13.55
CA GLY A 208 -8.51 21.49 13.88
C GLY A 208 -7.97 22.66 13.08
N ASP A 209 -7.05 23.43 13.68
CA ASP A 209 -6.38 24.60 13.09
C ASP A 209 -5.35 24.25 11.99
N PHE A 210 -5.53 23.11 11.31
CA PHE A 210 -4.61 22.69 10.26
C PHE A 210 -4.92 23.47 8.98
N VAL A 211 -4.38 24.68 8.91
CA VAL A 211 -4.41 25.52 7.73
C VAL A 211 -3.34 24.99 6.78
N TYR A 212 -3.74 24.25 5.74
CA TYR A 212 -2.87 24.15 4.58
C TYR A 212 -2.79 25.56 3.97
N ASP A 213 -1.64 26.19 4.14
CA ASP A 213 -1.38 27.57 3.73
C ASP A 213 -1.55 27.74 2.21
N ASN A 214 -2.60 28.43 1.76
CA ASN A 214 -2.88 28.98 0.41
C ASN A 214 -2.08 28.41 -0.78
N ARG A 215 -2.01 27.08 -0.91
CA ARG A 215 -1.19 26.46 -1.95
C ARG A 215 -1.89 26.58 -3.32
N PRO A 216 -1.15 26.85 -4.41
CA PRO A 216 -1.73 26.98 -5.74
C PRO A 216 -2.28 25.66 -6.31
N ASP A 217 -2.02 24.54 -5.64
CA ASP A 217 -2.41 23.20 -6.08
C ASP A 217 -3.73 22.72 -5.49
N TYR A 218 -4.42 23.55 -4.69
CA TYR A 218 -5.79 23.25 -4.29
C TYR A 218 -6.70 23.05 -5.50
N TYR A 219 -7.59 22.07 -5.40
CA TYR A 219 -8.69 21.95 -6.33
C TYR A 219 -9.98 22.39 -5.66
N GLU A 220 -10.81 23.03 -6.45
CA GLU A 220 -12.12 23.52 -6.04
C GLU A 220 -13.17 22.46 -6.40
N ILE A 221 -14.01 22.14 -5.42
CA ILE A 221 -15.15 21.24 -5.61
C ILE A 221 -16.41 22.06 -5.39
N ASN A 222 -17.29 22.07 -6.39
CA ASN A 222 -18.67 22.49 -6.20
C ASN A 222 -19.41 21.41 -5.43
N ILE A 223 -19.54 21.60 -4.12
CA ILE A 223 -20.24 20.65 -3.24
C ILE A 223 -21.75 20.84 -3.44
N PRO A 224 -22.48 19.81 -3.90
CA PRO A 224 -23.93 19.90 -3.97
C PRO A 224 -24.52 20.07 -2.57
N ASN A 225 -25.53 20.94 -2.43
CA ASN A 225 -26.25 21.15 -1.17
C ASN A 225 -26.95 19.89 -0.60
N THR A 226 -26.94 18.78 -1.35
CA THR A 226 -27.48 17.48 -0.96
C THR A 226 -26.44 16.55 -0.33
N TRP A 227 -25.15 16.91 -0.39
CA TRP A 227 -24.03 16.09 0.11
C TRP A 227 -23.76 16.36 1.60
N ASN A 228 -24.78 16.16 2.42
CA ASN A 228 -24.78 16.52 3.85
C ASN A 228 -23.97 15.55 4.72
N TRP A 229 -23.64 14.38 4.16
CA TRP A 229 -22.97 13.26 4.84
C TRP A 229 -21.48 13.15 4.48
N LEU A 230 -20.99 13.99 3.56
CA LEU A 230 -19.60 13.96 3.10
C LEU A 230 -18.80 15.07 3.77
N LEU A 231 -17.75 14.71 4.53
CA LEU A 231 -16.81 15.67 5.08
C LEU A 231 -15.85 16.13 3.97
N VAL A 232 -16.27 17.13 3.20
CA VAL A 232 -15.52 17.70 2.08
C VAL A 232 -15.57 19.22 2.15
N GLN A 233 -14.44 19.88 1.92
CA GLN A 233 -14.36 21.34 1.81
C GLN A 233 -14.36 21.77 0.34
N SER A 234 -14.90 22.97 0.07
CA SER A 234 -14.95 23.52 -1.30
C SER A 234 -13.56 23.71 -1.89
N LYS A 235 -12.54 23.92 -1.06
CA LYS A 235 -11.14 24.03 -1.46
C LYS A 235 -10.29 23.12 -0.59
N GLN A 236 -9.67 22.11 -1.19
CA GLN A 236 -8.87 21.13 -0.45
C GLN A 236 -7.78 20.51 -1.34
N LEU A 237 -6.78 19.89 -0.70
CA LEU A 237 -5.62 19.33 -1.39
C LEU A 237 -5.91 17.95 -1.98
N PHE A 238 -6.65 17.14 -1.23
CA PHE A 238 -7.13 15.80 -1.57
C PHE A 238 -8.42 15.52 -0.77
N ILE A 239 -9.23 14.56 -1.21
CA ILE A 239 -10.33 14.01 -0.40
C ILE A 239 -9.84 12.86 0.47
N CYS A 240 -10.51 12.62 1.60
CA CYS A 240 -10.35 11.38 2.34
C CYS A 240 -11.65 10.58 2.26
N MET A 241 -11.54 9.29 1.94
CA MET A 241 -12.67 8.36 1.95
C MET A 241 -12.41 7.30 3.01
N GLN A 242 -13.43 7.08 3.83
CA GLN A 242 -13.45 5.92 4.70
C GLN A 242 -14.12 4.78 3.93
N GLU A 243 -13.54 3.59 3.97
CA GLU A 243 -14.26 2.40 3.51
C GLU A 243 -15.47 2.17 4.42
N PRO A 244 -16.71 2.15 3.90
CA PRO A 244 -17.84 1.76 4.70
C PRO A 244 -17.68 0.27 5.01
N HIS A 245 -17.52 -0.10 6.29
CA HIS A 245 -17.74 -1.49 6.67
C HIS A 245 -19.15 -1.87 6.23
N ALA A 246 -19.25 -2.74 5.24
CA ALA A 246 -20.50 -3.38 4.90
C ALA A 246 -20.91 -4.25 6.09
N TYR A 247 -21.73 -3.69 6.98
CA TYR A 247 -22.66 -4.51 7.71
C TYR A 247 -23.73 -4.95 6.70
N LEU A 248 -23.43 -6.05 5.99
CA LEU A 248 -24.41 -6.89 5.32
C LEU A 248 -24.64 -8.12 6.20
#